data_AF-A0A3C0BAF5-F1
#
_entry.id   AF-A0A3C0BAF5-F1
#
_cell.length_a   1.000
_cell.length_b   1.000
_cell.length_c   1.000
_cell.angle_alpha   90.00
_cell.angle_beta   90.00
_cell.angle_gamma   90.00
#
_symmetry.space_group_name_H-M   'P 1'
#
loop_
_entity.id
_entity.type
_entity.pdbx_description
1 polymer ?
#
loop_
_entity_poly.entity_id
_entity_poly.type
_entity_poly.pdbx_seq_one_letter_code
_entity_poly.pdbx_strand_id
1 'polypeptide(L)'
;MSRAFVNEDDQRETPFVPPRADLPVGFPNYVTPAGMEALLKEKEMLLTERDAHSAADAHDKQTEVSILNSRLQMLENRISSAQVIGREE
;
A
#
# COMPACT_ATOMS: atom_id res chain seq x y z
N MET A 1 45.20 -6.04 -9.29
CA MET A 1 44.56 -6.23 -10.61
C MET A 1 43.06 -6.08 -10.45
N SER A 2 42.49 -5.15 -11.22
CA SER A 2 41.09 -4.96 -11.61
C SER A 2 39.98 -5.16 -10.56
N ARG A 3 39.55 -4.06 -9.91
CA ARG A 3 38.18 -3.91 -9.41
C ARG A 3 37.26 -3.89 -10.64
N ALA A 4 36.70 -5.04 -11.00
CA ALA A 4 35.66 -5.10 -12.02
C ALA A 4 34.40 -4.43 -11.44
N PHE A 5 34.09 -3.26 -12.00
CA PHE A 5 32.87 -2.48 -11.89
C PHE A 5 31.64 -3.31 -11.46
N VAL A 6 31.18 -3.06 -10.23
CA VAL A 6 29.80 -3.34 -9.82
C VAL A 6 29.04 -2.06 -10.11
N ASN A 7 28.00 -2.13 -10.95
CA ASN A 7 27.13 -0.99 -11.22
C ASN A 7 26.41 -0.62 -9.91
N GLU A 8 26.89 0.42 -9.22
CA GLU A 8 26.28 0.93 -7.98
C GLU A 8 24.89 1.56 -8.25
N ASP A 9 24.57 1.88 -9.51
CA ASP A 9 23.31 2.50 -9.93
C ASP A 9 22.06 1.61 -9.80
N ASP A 10 22.22 0.29 -9.61
CA ASP A 10 21.09 -0.65 -9.49
C ASP A 10 20.80 -1.07 -8.03
N GLN A 11 21.51 -0.48 -7.06
CA GLN A 11 21.20 -0.66 -5.64
C GLN A 11 20.06 0.29 -5.19
N ARG A 12 18.93 0.25 -5.88
CA ARG A 12 17.74 0.94 -5.38
C ARG A 12 17.25 0.20 -4.15
N GLU A 13 17.60 0.71 -2.97
CA GLU A 13 17.05 0.22 -1.72
C GLU A 13 15.53 0.31 -1.79
N THR A 14 14.84 -0.82 -1.65
CA THR A 14 13.38 -0.84 -1.55
C THR A 14 12.98 0.02 -0.36
N PRO A 15 12.13 1.05 -0.57
CA PRO A 15 11.75 1.95 0.51
C PRO A 15 11.06 1.18 1.63
N PHE A 16 11.44 1.45 2.87
CA PHE A 16 10.78 0.86 4.03
C PHE A 16 9.36 1.42 4.15
N VAL A 17 8.37 0.54 4.02
CA VAL A 17 6.96 0.88 4.21
C VAL A 17 6.50 0.31 5.54
N PRO A 18 6.06 1.13 6.50
CA PRO A 18 5.55 0.64 7.77
C PRO A 18 4.41 -0.35 7.57
N PRO A 19 4.42 -1.51 8.26
CA PRO A 19 3.34 -2.47 8.15
C PRO A 19 2.02 -1.88 8.66
N ARG A 20 0.92 -2.33 8.08
CA ARG A 20 -0.43 -1.96 8.49
C ARG A 20 -0.74 -2.78 9.73
N ALA A 21 -1.38 -2.17 10.73
CA ALA A 21 -1.63 -2.83 12.02
C ALA A 21 -2.23 -4.24 11.84
N ASP A 22 -1.61 -5.27 12.41
CA ASP A 22 -2.06 -6.64 12.23
C ASP A 22 -3.37 -6.95 12.95
N LEU A 23 -4.10 -7.92 12.41
CA LEU A 23 -5.23 -8.53 13.10
C LEU A 23 -4.73 -9.64 14.03
N PRO A 24 -5.35 -9.85 15.21
CA PRO A 24 -5.02 -10.97 16.06
C PRO A 24 -5.17 -12.31 15.32
N VAL A 25 -4.27 -13.25 15.58
CA VAL A 25 -4.28 -14.57 14.93
C VAL A 25 -5.61 -15.27 15.21
N GLY A 26 -6.26 -15.76 14.15
CA GLY A 26 -7.52 -16.50 14.23
C GLY A 26 -8.78 -15.65 14.32
N PHE A 27 -8.69 -14.31 14.33
CA PHE A 27 -9.85 -13.43 14.31
C PHE A 27 -10.18 -12.99 12.87
N PRO A 28 -11.45 -13.13 12.42
CA PRO A 28 -11.91 -12.55 11.17
C PRO A 28 -11.76 -11.03 11.19
N ASN A 29 -11.51 -10.43 10.02
CA ASN A 29 -11.45 -8.99 9.88
C ASN A 29 -12.88 -8.39 9.91
N TYR A 30 -13.45 -8.21 11.09
CA TYR A 30 -14.78 -7.60 11.21
C TYR A 30 -14.72 -6.10 10.96
N VAL A 31 -15.57 -5.65 10.05
CA VAL A 31 -15.64 -4.23 9.66
C VAL A 31 -17.10 -3.79 9.69
N THR A 32 -17.38 -2.58 10.17
CA THR A 32 -18.73 -2.01 10.06
C THR A 32 -18.97 -1.48 8.63
N PRO A 33 -20.22 -1.26 8.20
CA PRO A 33 -20.48 -0.66 6.88
C PRO A 33 -19.74 0.67 6.69
N ALA A 34 -19.75 1.54 7.72
CA ALA A 34 -19.02 2.79 7.72
C ALA A 34 -17.49 2.59 7.66
N GLY A 35 -16.96 1.56 8.33
CA GLY A 35 -15.54 1.20 8.25
C GLY A 35 -15.15 0.71 6.87
N MET A 36 -16.02 -0.04 6.19
CA MET A 36 -15.78 -0.53 4.83
C MET A 36 -15.79 0.63 3.83
N GLU A 37 -16.72 1.57 3.97
CA GLU A 37 -16.74 2.80 3.17
C GLU A 37 -15.46 3.63 3.37
N ALA A 38 -14.98 3.77 4.61
CA ALA A 38 -13.74 4.46 4.90
C ALA A 38 -12.52 3.79 4.23
N LEU A 39 -12.45 2.46 4.21
CA LEU A 39 -11.39 1.71 3.52
C LEU A 39 -11.44 1.89 2.00
N LEU A 40 -12.64 1.92 1.41
CA LEU A 40 -12.81 2.17 -0.02
C LEU A 40 -12.41 3.61 -0.39
N LYS A 41 -12.80 4.59 0.44
CA LYS A 41 -12.40 5.99 0.25
C LYS A 41 -10.88 6.17 0.37
N GLU A 42 -10.25 5.51 1.33
CA GLU A 42 -8.78 5.46 1.46
C GLU A 42 -8.13 4.89 0.20
N LYS A 43 -8.71 3.82 -0.38
CA LYS A 43 -8.21 3.22 -1.62
C LYS A 43 -8.27 4.20 -2.78
N GLU A 44 -9.38 4.90 -2.94
CA GLU A 44 -9.53 5.91 -4.01
C GLU A 44 -8.51 7.04 -3.85
N MET A 45 -8.32 7.55 -2.63
CA MET A 45 -7.30 8.59 -2.37
C MET A 45 -5.89 8.12 -2.76
N LEU A 46 -5.50 6.90 -2.34
CA LEU A 46 -4.18 6.35 -2.68
C LEU A 46 -3.99 6.12 -4.19
N LEU A 47 -5.05 5.72 -4.90
CA LEU A 47 -5.02 5.59 -6.36
C LEU A 47 -4.83 6.94 -7.05
N THR A 48 -5.57 7.96 -6.61
CA THR A 48 -5.43 9.33 -7.15
C THR A 48 -4.04 9.91 -6.89
N GLU A 49 -3.48 9.65 -5.71
CA GLU A 49 -2.13 10.07 -5.36
C GLU A 49 -1.11 9.37 -6.27
N ARG A 50 -1.19 8.05 -6.40
CA ARG A 50 -0.33 7.27 -7.30
C ARG A 50 -0.39 7.78 -8.74
N ASP A 51 -1.58 8.07 -9.26
CA ASP A 51 -1.76 8.54 -10.63
C ASP A 51 -1.19 9.94 -10.83
N ALA A 52 -1.33 10.82 -9.85
CA ALA A 52 -0.70 12.14 -9.85
C ALA A 52 0.84 12.05 -9.80
N HIS A 53 1.42 11.10 -9.06
CA HIS A 53 2.87 10.88 -9.03
C HIS A 53 3.40 10.21 -10.29
N SER A 54 2.61 9.30 -10.90
CA SER A 54 2.97 8.58 -12.13
C SER A 54 2.94 9.47 -13.38
N ALA A 55 2.01 10.43 -13.45
CA ALA A 55 1.90 11.36 -14.60
C ALA A 55 3.00 12.44 -14.65
N ALA A 56 3.81 12.58 -13.60
CA ALA A 56 4.76 13.67 -13.46
C ALA A 56 6.20 13.35 -13.93
N ASP A 57 6.43 12.16 -14.53
CA ASP A 57 7.67 11.74 -15.23
C ASP A 57 9.01 12.19 -14.59
N ALA A 58 9.07 12.21 -13.25
CA ALA A 58 10.28 12.51 -12.51
C ALA A 58 10.85 11.19 -11.98
N HIS A 59 12.09 10.87 -12.38
CA HIS A 59 12.87 9.73 -11.90
C HIS A 59 12.82 9.58 -10.36
N ASP A 60 12.69 10.71 -9.65
CA ASP A 60 12.60 10.80 -8.19
C ASP A 60 11.31 10.24 -7.58
N LYS A 61 10.22 10.12 -8.37
CA LYS A 61 8.90 9.68 -7.88
C LYS A 61 8.68 8.18 -7.95
N GLN A 62 9.62 7.43 -8.53
CA GLN A 62 9.48 5.98 -8.66
C GLN A 62 9.45 5.29 -7.29
N THR A 63 10.20 5.82 -6.32
CA THR A 63 10.17 5.38 -4.91
C THR A 63 8.82 5.68 -4.26
N GLU A 64 8.25 6.87 -4.50
CA GLU A 64 6.94 7.26 -3.97
C GLU A 64 5.83 6.37 -4.51
N VAL A 65 5.83 6.10 -5.82
CA VAL A 65 4.89 5.18 -6.47
C VAL A 65 5.03 3.76 -5.91
N SER A 66 6.26 3.30 -5.64
CA SER A 66 6.50 2.00 -4.99
C SER A 66 5.93 1.93 -3.56
N ILE A 67 6.10 3.00 -2.77
CA ILE A 67 5.52 3.12 -1.42
C ILE A 67 3.99 3.06 -1.50
N LEU A 68 3.39 3.82 -2.41
CA LEU A 68 1.93 3.88 -2.60
C LEU A 68 1.36 2.52 -3.03
N ASN A 69 2.03 1.84 -3.95
CA ASN A 69 1.64 0.49 -4.38
C ASN A 69 1.71 -0.52 -3.23
N SER A 70 2.73 -0.44 -2.39
CA SER A 70 2.86 -1.32 -1.21
C SER A 70 1.72 -1.07 -0.23
N ARG A 71 1.38 0.19 0.05
CA ARG A 71 0.23 0.56 0.91
C ARG A 71 -1.10 0.09 0.32
N LEU A 72 -1.29 0.24 -1.00
CA LEU A 72 -2.46 -0.25 -1.72
C LEU A 72 -2.62 -1.76 -1.57
N GLN A 73 -1.56 -2.54 -1.76
CA GLN A 73 -1.60 -3.99 -1.61
C GLN A 73 -2.03 -4.40 -0.19
N MET A 74 -1.51 -3.72 0.83
CA MET A 74 -1.88 -3.98 2.23
C MET A 74 -3.34 -3.59 2.53
N LEU A 75 -3.83 -2.53 1.89
CA LEU A 75 -5.23 -2.11 1.97
C LEU A 75 -6.16 -3.12 1.28
N GLU A 76 -5.80 -3.60 0.10
CA GLU A 76 -6.55 -4.62 -0.63
C GLU A 76 -6.61 -5.96 0.12
N ASN A 77 -5.52 -6.38 0.76
CA ASN A 77 -5.51 -7.54 1.64
C ASN A 77 -6.49 -7.39 2.81
N ARG A 78 -6.59 -6.18 3.39
CA ARG A 78 -7.58 -5.90 4.44
C ARG A 78 -9.01 -5.93 3.88
N ILE A 79 -9.26 -5.26 2.76
CA ILE A 79 -10.60 -5.18 2.16
C ILE A 79 -11.09 -6.57 1.74
N SER A 80 -10.22 -7.40 1.14
CA SER A 80 -10.57 -8.74 0.69
C SER A 80 -10.87 -9.73 1.82
N SER A 81 -10.21 -9.57 2.98
CA SER A 81 -10.47 -10.39 4.17
C SER A 81 -11.60 -9.86 5.04
N ALA A 82 -12.14 -8.67 4.75
CA ALA A 82 -13.16 -8.00 5.56
C ALA A 82 -14.50 -8.74 5.55
N GLN A 83 -15.06 -8.95 6.74
CA GLN A 83 -16.43 -9.39 6.94
C GLN A 83 -17.24 -8.22 7.49
N VAL A 84 -18.18 -7.72 6.67
CA VAL A 84 -19.02 -6.60 7.05
C VAL A 84 -20.08 -7.07 8.03
N ILE A 85 -20.06 -6.55 9.26
CA ILE A 85 -21.07 -6.79 10.29
C ILE A 85 -21.98 -5.57 10.39
N GLY A 86 -23.25 -5.75 10.02
CA GLY A 86 -24.29 -4.74 10.28
C GLY A 86 -24.61 -4.66 11.76
N ARG A 87 -25.07 -3.49 12.23
CA ARG A 87 -25.91 -3.48 13.43
C ARG A 87 -27.22 -4.17 13.04
N GLU A 88 -27.56 -5.27 13.69
CA GLU A 88 -28.98 -5.64 13.79
C GLU A 88 -29.67 -4.49 14.51
N GLU A 89 -30.71 -3.92 13.89
CA GLU A 89 -31.62 -2.99 14.56
C GLU A 89 -32.49 -3.73 15.58
#